data_AF-A0A2I0CNX7-F1
#
_entry.id   AF-A0A2I0CNX7-F1
#
_cell.length_a   1.000
_cell.length_b   1.000
_cell.length_c   1.000
_cell.angle_alpha   90.00
_cell.angle_beta   90.00
_cell.angle_gamma   90.00
#
_symmetry.space_group_name_H-M   'P 1'
#
loop_
_entity.id
_entity.type
_entity.pdbx_description
1 polymer ?
#
loop_
_entity_poly.entity_id
_entity_poly.type
_entity_poly.pdbx_seq_one_letter_code
_entity_poly.pdbx_strand_id
1 'polypeptide(L)'
;MSRITDRQAFEMIQQRAEVLASAGKGLEAIGRLLGADDSEHEISEEDRYGLAHAVAAIGALVFERANEAWGYAAPDREQWT
;
A
#
# COMPACT_ATOMS: atom_id res chain seq x y z
N MET A 1 -4.19 12.89 -26.48
CA MET A 1 -3.81 12.41 -25.15
C MET A 1 -2.58 13.20 -24.71
N SER A 2 -2.65 13.94 -23.61
CA SER A 2 -1.51 14.70 -23.09
C SER A 2 -0.49 13.70 -22.55
N ARG A 3 0.71 13.64 -23.16
CA ARG A 3 1.82 12.83 -22.62
C ARG A 3 2.22 13.46 -21.30
N ILE A 4 2.05 12.72 -20.20
CA ILE A 4 2.58 13.09 -18.90
C ILE A 4 4.09 13.20 -19.05
N THR A 5 4.68 14.29 -18.57
CA THR A 5 6.14 14.46 -18.64
C THR A 5 6.83 13.50 -17.67
N ASP A 6 8.06 13.08 -17.95
CA ASP A 6 8.85 12.22 -17.05
C ASP A 6 8.92 12.78 -15.62
N ARG A 7 8.95 14.10 -15.49
CA ARG A 7 8.89 14.80 -14.20
C ARG A 7 7.57 14.56 -13.46
N GLN A 8 6.44 14.71 -14.14
CA GLN A 8 5.12 14.48 -13.54
C GLN A 8 4.91 13.00 -13.18
N ALA A 9 5.41 12.07 -14.02
CA ALA A 9 5.40 10.65 -13.72
C ALA A 9 6.24 10.33 -12.47
N PHE A 10 7.44 10.91 -12.37
CA PHE A 10 8.30 10.77 -11.20
C PHE A 10 7.66 11.31 -9.92
N GLU A 11 7.12 12.53 -9.94
CA GLU A 11 6.43 13.14 -8.79
C GLU A 11 5.25 12.28 -8.32
N MET A 12 4.48 11.72 -9.27
CA MET A 12 3.37 10.82 -8.95
C MET A 12 3.85 9.50 -8.32
N ILE A 13 4.88 8.87 -8.90
CA ILE A 13 5.46 7.62 -8.36
C ILE A 13 5.99 7.87 -6.95
N GLN A 14 6.68 8.98 -6.70
CA GLN A 14 7.15 9.34 -5.35
C GLN A 14 5.99 9.47 -4.36
N GLN A 15 4.94 10.21 -4.72
CA GLN A 15 3.77 10.36 -3.85
C GLN A 15 3.11 9.00 -3.53
N ARG A 16 3.04 8.09 -4.51
CA ARG A 16 2.48 6.75 -4.30
C ARG A 16 3.39 5.88 -3.44
N ALA A 17 4.70 5.97 -3.63
CA ALA A 17 5.68 5.26 -2.80
C ALA A 17 5.59 5.68 -1.33
N GLU A 18 5.39 6.97 -1.04
CA GLU A 18 5.18 7.47 0.33
C GLU A 18 3.94 6.86 1.00
N VAL A 19 2.84 6.76 0.26
CA VAL A 19 1.60 6.12 0.74
C VAL A 19 1.83 4.64 0.99
N LEU A 20 2.49 3.93 0.06
CA LEU A 20 2.83 2.51 0.21
C LEU A 20 3.74 2.26 1.42
N ALA A 21 4.74 3.11 1.65
CA ALA A 21 5.62 3.01 2.81
C ALA A 21 4.85 3.22 4.13
N SER A 22 3.92 4.18 4.14
CA SER A 22 3.06 4.43 5.31
C SER A 22 2.10 3.28 5.58
N ALA A 23 1.50 2.71 4.53
CA ALA A 23 0.68 1.50 4.61
C ALA A 23 1.47 0.31 5.16
N GLY A 24 2.72 0.12 4.71
CA GLY A 24 3.62 -0.91 5.21
C GLY A 24 3.89 -0.78 6.71
N LYS A 25 4.18 0.45 7.19
CA LYS A 25 4.35 0.72 8.64
C LYS A 25 3.08 0.43 9.44
N GLY A 26 1.91 0.77 8.89
CA GLY A 26 0.63 0.46 9.51
C GLY A 26 0.39 -1.04 9.64
N LEU A 27 0.66 -1.81 8.58
CA LEU A 27 0.58 -3.27 8.60
C LEU A 27 1.57 -3.89 9.59
N GLU A 28 2.79 -3.37 9.66
CA GLU A 28 3.79 -3.81 10.65
C GLU A 28 3.29 -3.60 12.08
N ALA A 29 2.74 -2.41 12.38
CA ALA A 29 2.19 -2.10 13.69
C ALA A 29 1.01 -3.02 14.06
N ILE A 30 0.10 -3.28 13.11
CA ILE A 30 -1.00 -4.24 13.32
C ILE A 30 -0.46 -5.66 13.52
N GLY A 31 0.55 -6.07 12.75
CA GLY A 31 1.20 -7.37 12.91
C GLY A 31 1.77 -7.56 14.32
N ARG A 32 2.43 -6.53 14.86
CA ARG A 32 2.91 -6.54 16.25
C ARG A 32 1.76 -6.68 17.25
N LEU A 33 0.69 -5.90 17.12
CA LEU A 33 -0.49 -6.03 17.98
C LEU A 33 -1.11 -7.44 17.94
N LEU A 34 -1.01 -8.13 16.80
CA LEU A 34 -1.46 -9.51 16.61
C LEU A 34 -0.45 -10.56 17.09
N GLY A 35 0.70 -10.15 17.63
CA GLY A 35 1.73 -11.02 18.20
C GLY A 35 2.81 -11.50 17.22
N ALA A 36 2.99 -10.84 16.07
CA ALA A 36 4.01 -11.24 15.09
C ALA A 36 5.47 -11.05 15.57
N ASP A 37 5.68 -10.34 16.67
CA ASP A 37 6.99 -10.12 17.31
C ASP A 37 7.15 -10.91 18.63
N ASP A 38 6.35 -11.97 18.82
CA ASP A 38 6.29 -12.80 20.02
C ASP A 38 5.89 -12.04 21.31
N SER A 39 5.39 -10.80 21.18
CA SER A 39 4.83 -10.05 22.31
C SER A 39 3.42 -10.55 22.66
N GLU A 40 3.17 -10.78 23.93
CA GLU A 40 1.81 -11.02 24.42
C GLU A 40 1.05 -9.69 24.52
N HIS A 41 -0.01 -9.57 23.73
CA HIS A 41 -0.97 -8.48 23.83
C HIS A 41 -2.32 -9.04 24.28
N GLU A 42 -2.87 -8.48 25.36
CA GLU A 42 -4.25 -8.74 25.76
C GLU A 42 -5.19 -7.97 24.82
N ILE A 43 -5.45 -8.55 23.64
CA ILE A 43 -6.40 -8.04 22.66
C ILE A 43 -7.71 -8.82 22.75
N SER A 44 -8.83 -8.09 22.79
CA SER A 44 -10.15 -8.69 22.74
C SER A 44 -10.42 -9.32 21.36
N GLU A 45 -11.37 -10.24 21.29
CA GLU A 45 -11.83 -10.79 20.00
C GLU A 45 -12.40 -9.70 19.08
N GLU A 46 -13.12 -8.72 19.64
CA GLU A 46 -13.65 -7.58 18.87
C GLU A 46 -12.52 -6.74 18.25
N ASP A 47 -11.47 -6.43 19.02
CA ASP A 47 -10.29 -5.72 18.51
C ASP A 47 -9.57 -6.55 17.45
N ARG A 48 -9.46 -7.87 17.63
CA ARG A 48 -8.88 -8.79 16.64
C ARG A 48 -9.65 -8.73 15.32
N TYR A 49 -10.98 -8.72 15.34
CA TYR A 49 -11.80 -8.51 14.13
C TYR A 49 -11.60 -7.13 13.52
N GLY A 50 -11.53 -6.08 14.34
CA GLY A 50 -11.25 -4.71 13.89
C GLY A 50 -9.89 -4.61 13.17
N LEU A 51 -8.85 -5.22 13.74
CA LEU A 51 -7.51 -5.30 13.15
C LEU A 51 -7.53 -6.10 11.83
N ALA A 52 -8.29 -7.20 11.76
CA ALA A 52 -8.45 -7.95 10.51
C ALA A 52 -9.10 -7.11 9.40
N HIS A 53 -10.13 -6.32 9.73
CA HIS A 53 -10.72 -5.36 8.79
C HIS A 53 -9.74 -4.25 8.38
N ALA A 54 -8.94 -3.75 9.32
CA ALA A 54 -7.88 -2.78 9.01
C ALA A 54 -6.83 -3.35 8.04
N VAL A 55 -6.40 -4.60 8.24
CA VAL A 55 -5.51 -5.31 7.31
C VAL A 55 -6.11 -5.39 5.92
N ALA A 56 -7.39 -5.79 5.80
CA ALA A 56 -8.07 -5.88 4.50
C ALA A 56 -8.16 -4.52 3.80
N ALA A 57 -8.50 -3.46 4.53
CA ALA A 57 -8.59 -2.10 3.99
C ALA A 57 -7.21 -1.58 3.53
N ILE A 58 -6.16 -1.78 4.33
CA ILE A 58 -4.80 -1.36 3.96
C ILE A 58 -4.30 -2.18 2.76
N GLY A 59 -4.62 -3.48 2.69
CA GLY A 59 -4.30 -4.32 1.53
C GLY A 59 -4.93 -3.80 0.24
N ALA A 60 -6.20 -3.38 0.28
CA ALA A 60 -6.88 -2.76 -0.85
C ALA A 60 -6.21 -1.44 -1.27
N LEU A 61 -5.86 -0.58 -0.30
CA LEU A 61 -5.12 0.66 -0.56
C LEU A 61 -3.77 0.40 -1.23
N VAL A 62 -3.00 -0.57 -0.73
CA VAL A 62 -1.70 -0.96 -1.33
C VAL A 62 -1.89 -1.39 -2.78
N PHE A 63 -2.88 -2.25 -3.05
CA PHE A 63 -3.16 -2.72 -4.39
C PHE A 63 -3.55 -1.57 -5.34
N GLU A 64 -4.43 -0.67 -4.92
CA GLU A 64 -4.82 0.51 -5.70
C GLU A 64 -3.61 1.39 -6.04
N ARG A 65 -2.81 1.76 -5.02
CA ARG A 65 -1.67 2.68 -5.18
C ARG A 65 -0.54 2.07 -5.99
N ALA A 66 -0.31 0.77 -5.85
CA ALA A 66 0.67 0.05 -6.66
C ALA A 66 0.25 0.02 -8.14
N ASN A 67 -1.02 -0.24 -8.44
CA ASN A 67 -1.52 -0.22 -9.81
C ASN A 67 -1.45 1.18 -10.43
N GLU A 68 -1.77 2.23 -9.68
CA GLU A 68 -1.59 3.61 -10.12
C GLU A 68 -0.12 3.89 -10.43
N ALA A 69 0.80 3.60 -9.50
CA ALA A 69 2.23 3.81 -9.69
C ALA A 69 2.76 3.04 -10.90
N TRP A 70 2.34 1.79 -11.09
CA TRP A 70 2.69 0.99 -12.26
C TRP A 70 2.19 1.62 -13.56
N GLY A 71 0.98 2.20 -13.56
CA GLY A 71 0.42 2.92 -14.71
C GLY A 71 1.28 4.12 -15.16
N TYR A 72 1.99 4.77 -14.23
CA TYR A 72 2.92 5.87 -14.54
C TYR A 72 4.35 5.40 -14.81
N ALA A 73 4.74 4.24 -14.29
CA ALA A 73 6.08 3.69 -14.44
C ALA A 73 6.25 2.85 -15.72
N ALA A 74 5.19 2.26 -16.25
CA ALA A 74 5.23 1.44 -17.46
C ALA A 74 5.31 2.34 -18.70
N PRO A 75 6.44 2.37 -19.43
CA PRO A 75 6.54 3.10 -20.69
C PRO A 75 5.68 2.39 -21.74
N ASP A 76 4.77 3.13 -22.37
CA ASP A 76 3.89 2.74 -23.49
C ASP A 76 3.47 1.25 -23.56
N ARG A 77 2.22 0.99 -23.13
CA ARG A 77 1.53 -0.31 -23.30
C ARG A 77 1.45 -0.81 -24.77
N GLU A 78 1.77 0.03 -25.76
CA GLU A 78 1.70 -0.29 -27.18
C GLU A 78 2.89 -1.13 -27.70
N GLN A 79 3.96 -1.33 -26.92
CA GLN A 79 5.13 -2.10 -27.37
C GLN A 79 5.13 -3.59 -26.96
N TRP A 80 4.05 -4.07 -26.32
CA TRP A 80 3.97 -5.42 -25.73
C TRP A 80 2.96 -6.34 -26.46
N THR A 81 2.50 -5.96 -27.65
CA THR A 81 1.68 -6.79 -28.56
C THR A 81 2.40 -6.97 -29.89
#